data_AF-A0AAN9YDZ2-F1
#
_entry.id   AF-A0AAN9YDZ2-F1
#
_cell.length_a   1.000
_cell.length_b   1.000
_cell.length_c   1.000
_cell.angle_alpha   90.00
_cell.angle_beta   90.00
_cell.angle_gamma   90.00
#
_symmetry.space_group_name_H-M   'P 1'
#
loop_
_entity.id
_entity.type
_entity.pdbx_description
1 polymer ?
#
loop_
_entity_poly.entity_id
_entity_poly.type
_entity_poly.pdbx_seq_one_letter_code
_entity_poly.pdbx_strand_id
1 'polypeptide(L)'
;MAYEDLLNLLRDYDVALESHALAEVFEDDEQGRLLAEWAKSHLTADTLLTKDELNSYLAIERNGKADDLAASANLSTTQALMDQELKDAIDELARSTEAINKQTETLRQQQDALSRLLTTNGKSGGARSDLEAKRLYKWDTDRKHLNTAVELLSQGLDYRIAELEQQSQTPDGDVDRLVDEIISADNKLLSSLQKLGWELDTEDPGETESVSKLREICARLIKFNVECIRTKLDRTYLETLESYVETGTRGRVAKEEIHALQDELESLYSEILPVAQMSVEQQWLEPSLRSLSSKNGQSFKRTAEALTYVSATLLDAVDYGSNCIWMLTDLPQMLECLDYLLDRIGCTFDRVSIFKAHVYAATALLATAKSELSVAVAPPVKRRSTVTSLSSPAQRRPLSMTDATMTPAPRGGLSTTQSRRRSSGGALYDSPLDHLLGELAIDIPGNDDPTTSTNAGVAQAKALYLSKILSERTRKAADFKRDVQSEFEGTAMSYLTDARTALQLVRDSVLAESPYAEVHLVDPGIESSIIVMAQEVQNVSSRLETAERETAALARVRDATKEEILSRWGTRV
;
A
#
# COMPACT_ATOMS: atom_id res chain seq x y z
N MET A 1 -63.91 40.09 -65.68
CA MET A 1 -63.76 41.56 -65.59
C MET A 1 -65.04 42.11 -65.00
N ALA A 2 -65.07 43.34 -64.48
CA ALA A 2 -66.34 43.97 -64.13
C ALA A 2 -67.08 44.38 -65.42
N TYR A 3 -68.40 44.39 -65.40
CA TYR A 3 -69.27 44.81 -66.52
C TYR A 3 -68.83 46.16 -67.13
N GLU A 4 -68.42 47.09 -66.27
CA GLU A 4 -67.94 48.43 -66.65
C GLU A 4 -66.60 48.41 -67.40
N ASP A 5 -65.69 47.49 -67.08
CA ASP A 5 -64.38 47.38 -67.75
C ASP A 5 -64.55 46.89 -69.20
N LEU A 6 -65.50 45.97 -69.42
CA LEU A 6 -65.78 45.41 -70.74
C LEU A 6 -66.45 46.45 -71.65
N LEU A 7 -67.37 47.25 -71.11
CA LEU A 7 -67.98 48.36 -71.85
C LEU A 7 -66.99 49.47 -72.22
N ASN A 8 -66.07 49.82 -71.31
CA ASN A 8 -65.02 50.80 -71.62
C ASN A 8 -64.08 50.30 -72.73
N LEU A 9 -63.68 49.03 -72.65
CA LEU A 9 -62.81 48.42 -73.66
C LEU A 9 -63.50 48.33 -75.03
N LEU A 10 -64.78 47.94 -75.10
CA LEU A 10 -65.53 47.92 -76.37
C LEU A 10 -65.72 49.30 -76.98
N ARG A 11 -65.87 50.33 -76.14
CA ARG A 11 -66.01 51.72 -76.58
C ARG A 11 -64.68 52.30 -77.08
N ASP A 12 -63.55 51.88 -76.53
CA ASP A 12 -62.21 52.30 -76.99
C ASP A 12 -61.89 51.76 -78.39
N TYR A 13 -62.51 50.65 -78.80
CA TYR A 13 -62.35 50.02 -80.11
C TYR A 13 -63.50 50.29 -81.10
N ASP A 14 -64.37 51.27 -80.80
CA ASP A 14 -65.47 51.74 -81.67
C ASP A 14 -66.44 50.64 -82.14
N VAL A 15 -66.70 49.65 -81.27
CA VAL A 15 -67.66 48.57 -81.55
C VAL A 15 -69.04 48.98 -81.02
N ALA A 16 -69.98 49.24 -81.92
CA ALA A 16 -71.35 49.61 -81.55
C ALA A 16 -72.16 48.37 -81.13
N LEU A 17 -72.12 48.00 -79.85
CA LEU A 17 -73.06 47.05 -79.25
C LEU A 17 -74.17 47.76 -78.48
N GLU A 18 -75.37 47.18 -78.52
CA GLU A 18 -76.52 47.66 -77.75
C GLU A 18 -76.31 47.37 -76.25
N SER A 19 -75.97 48.41 -75.49
CA SER A 19 -75.67 48.37 -74.04
C SER A 19 -76.75 47.66 -73.20
N HIS A 20 -78.01 47.67 -73.64
CA HIS A 20 -79.11 47.01 -72.92
C HIS A 20 -79.06 45.47 -72.99
N ALA A 21 -78.58 44.90 -74.10
CA ALA A 21 -78.49 43.45 -74.29
C ALA A 21 -77.33 42.84 -73.47
N LEU A 22 -76.25 43.59 -73.27
CA LEU A 22 -75.13 43.17 -72.40
C LEU A 22 -75.51 43.24 -70.92
N ALA A 23 -76.32 44.22 -70.51
CA ALA A 23 -76.82 44.29 -69.13
C ALA A 23 -77.68 43.06 -68.79
N GLU A 24 -78.55 42.65 -69.70
CA GLU A 24 -79.45 41.49 -69.52
C GLU A 24 -78.68 40.16 -69.40
N VAL A 25 -77.56 40.01 -70.12
CA VAL A 25 -76.68 38.82 -70.04
C VAL A 25 -75.82 38.79 -68.78
N PHE A 26 -75.53 39.95 -68.17
CA PHE A 26 -74.82 40.03 -66.90
C PHE A 26 -75.75 39.96 -65.67
N GLU A 27 -77.07 40.06 -65.84
CA GLU A 27 -78.03 39.75 -64.77
C GLU A 27 -78.12 38.23 -64.49
N ASP A 28 -77.79 37.38 -65.48
CA ASP A 28 -77.70 35.93 -65.29
C ASP A 28 -76.29 35.54 -64.76
N ASP A 29 -76.19 35.18 -63.49
CA ASP A 29 -74.92 35.09 -62.72
C ASP A 29 -73.95 34.01 -63.27
N GLU A 30 -74.46 32.96 -63.91
CA GLU A 30 -73.64 31.92 -64.55
C GLU A 30 -73.10 32.36 -65.92
N GLN A 31 -73.94 32.99 -66.74
CA GLN A 31 -73.55 33.45 -68.07
C GLN A 31 -72.66 34.69 -68.00
N GLY A 32 -72.92 35.60 -67.06
CA GLY A 32 -72.08 36.75 -66.75
C GLY A 32 -70.68 36.34 -66.29
N ARG A 33 -70.54 35.28 -65.48
CA ARG A 33 -69.22 34.74 -65.10
C ARG A 33 -68.48 34.11 -66.26
N LEU A 34 -69.15 33.27 -67.05
CA LEU A 34 -68.53 32.63 -68.22
C LEU A 34 -68.10 33.67 -69.25
N LEU A 35 -68.91 34.69 -69.50
CA LEU A 35 -68.55 35.80 -70.38
C LEU A 35 -67.41 36.64 -69.81
N ALA A 36 -67.35 36.83 -68.48
CA ALA A 36 -66.27 37.55 -67.82
C ALA A 36 -64.93 36.77 -67.78
N GLU A 37 -64.96 35.44 -67.74
CA GLU A 37 -63.79 34.56 -67.86
C GLU A 37 -63.33 34.43 -69.31
N TRP A 38 -64.27 34.29 -70.24
CA TRP A 38 -64.02 34.35 -71.69
C TRP A 38 -63.39 35.68 -72.07
N ALA A 39 -63.95 36.80 -71.60
CA ALA A 39 -63.40 38.11 -71.89
C ALA A 39 -62.01 38.30 -71.27
N LYS A 40 -61.76 37.81 -70.06
CA LYS A 40 -60.42 37.85 -69.45
C LYS A 40 -59.38 37.02 -70.21
N SER A 41 -59.78 35.92 -70.84
CA SER A 41 -58.86 35.04 -71.58
C SER A 41 -58.65 35.49 -73.03
N HIS A 42 -59.67 36.09 -73.67
CA HIS A 42 -59.64 36.42 -75.09
C HIS A 42 -59.54 37.92 -75.43
N LEU A 43 -59.82 38.84 -74.49
CA LEU A 43 -59.64 40.30 -74.65
C LEU A 43 -58.42 40.77 -73.82
N THR A 44 -57.24 40.23 -74.11
CA THR A 44 -55.96 40.66 -73.51
C THR A 44 -55.20 41.59 -74.46
N ALA A 45 -54.24 42.37 -73.94
CA ALA A 45 -53.49 43.35 -74.73
C ALA A 45 -52.75 42.73 -75.94
N ASP A 46 -52.46 41.43 -75.88
CA ASP A 46 -51.78 40.69 -76.95
C ASP A 46 -52.75 40.21 -78.05
N THR A 47 -54.06 40.18 -77.80
CA THR A 47 -55.08 39.73 -78.75
C THR A 47 -55.88 40.87 -79.38
N LEU A 48 -55.73 42.09 -78.86
CA LEU A 48 -56.39 43.28 -79.37
C LEU A 48 -55.41 44.12 -80.18
N LEU A 49 -55.75 44.36 -81.45
CA LEU A 49 -54.95 45.23 -82.31
C LEU A 49 -55.02 46.66 -81.79
N THR A 50 -53.87 47.23 -81.43
CA THR A 50 -53.80 48.63 -81.01
C THR A 50 -54.21 49.55 -82.17
N LYS A 51 -54.65 50.79 -81.87
CA LYS A 51 -55.14 51.72 -82.90
C LYS A 51 -54.10 52.02 -84.00
N ASP A 52 -52.81 52.02 -83.65
CA ASP A 52 -51.71 52.19 -84.60
C ASP A 52 -51.45 50.94 -85.44
N GLU A 53 -51.64 49.74 -84.89
CA GLU A 53 -51.56 48.47 -85.61
C GLU A 53 -52.76 48.27 -86.55
N LEU A 54 -53.96 48.69 -86.13
CA LEU A 54 -55.16 48.71 -86.97
C LEU A 54 -54.99 49.68 -88.15
N ASN A 55 -54.47 50.89 -87.89
CA ASN A 55 -54.14 51.84 -88.96
C ASN A 55 -53.07 51.29 -89.91
N SER A 56 -52.08 50.58 -89.37
CA SER A 56 -51.04 49.91 -90.17
C SER A 56 -51.62 48.77 -91.01
N TYR A 57 -52.52 47.97 -90.44
CA TYR A 57 -53.22 46.89 -91.14
C TYR A 57 -54.12 47.45 -92.25
N LEU A 58 -54.93 48.47 -91.97
CA LEU A 58 -55.76 49.16 -92.96
C LEU A 58 -54.92 49.84 -94.05
N ALA A 59 -53.74 50.37 -93.72
CA ALA A 59 -52.81 50.90 -94.70
C ALA A 59 -52.20 49.79 -95.58
N ILE A 60 -51.94 48.61 -95.03
CA ILE A 60 -51.42 47.44 -95.77
C ILE A 60 -52.51 46.83 -96.67
N GLU A 61 -53.76 46.77 -96.19
CA GLU A 61 -54.94 46.32 -96.94
C GLU A 61 -55.27 47.28 -98.10
N ARG A 62 -55.27 48.60 -97.85
CA ARG A 62 -55.49 49.63 -98.88
C ARG A 62 -54.38 49.69 -99.92
N ASN A 63 -53.18 49.21 -99.58
CA ASN A 63 -52.04 49.07 -100.48
C ASN A 63 -51.99 47.70 -101.19
N GLY A 64 -52.96 46.80 -100.97
CA GLY A 64 -53.03 45.47 -101.59
C GLY A 64 -51.93 44.49 -101.16
N LYS A 65 -51.12 44.84 -100.15
CA LYS A 65 -49.98 44.04 -99.68
C LYS A 65 -50.33 43.04 -98.59
N ALA A 66 -51.55 43.11 -98.05
CA ALA A 66 -52.05 42.13 -97.07
C ALA A 66 -52.20 40.75 -97.70
N ASP A 67 -52.76 40.69 -98.91
CA ASP A 67 -52.91 39.44 -99.68
C ASP A 67 -51.55 38.87 -100.12
N ASP A 68 -50.60 39.74 -100.49
CA ASP A 68 -49.22 39.33 -100.81
C ASP A 68 -48.48 38.81 -99.58
N LEU A 69 -48.72 39.39 -98.38
CA LEU A 69 -48.11 38.93 -97.13
C LEU A 69 -48.72 37.60 -96.66
N ALA A 70 -50.03 37.43 -96.77
CA ALA A 70 -50.71 36.16 -96.50
C ALA A 70 -50.29 35.05 -97.47
N ALA A 71 -50.01 35.40 -98.74
CA ALA A 71 -49.43 34.48 -99.72
C ALA A 71 -47.94 34.20 -99.49
N SER A 72 -47.19 35.17 -98.93
CA SER A 72 -45.76 35.04 -98.61
C SER A 72 -45.47 34.39 -97.25
N ALA A 73 -46.47 34.32 -96.37
CA ALA A 73 -46.45 33.48 -95.19
C ALA A 73 -46.45 32.03 -95.67
N ASN A 74 -45.24 31.48 -95.82
CA ASN A 74 -45.00 30.09 -96.19
C ASN A 74 -45.65 29.16 -95.15
N LEU A 75 -46.96 28.89 -95.31
CA LEU A 75 -47.73 27.81 -94.67
C LEU A 75 -47.17 26.43 -95.04
N SER A 76 -46.22 26.37 -95.97
CA SER A 76 -45.39 25.22 -96.30
C SER A 76 -44.21 25.01 -95.33
N THR A 77 -43.87 25.99 -94.47
CA THR A 77 -42.83 25.84 -93.44
C THR A 77 -43.39 25.29 -92.12
N THR A 78 -44.70 25.40 -91.91
CA THR A 78 -45.42 24.45 -91.08
C THR A 78 -45.53 23.15 -91.87
N GLN A 79 -44.45 22.35 -91.84
CA GLN A 79 -44.51 20.93 -92.15
C GLN A 79 -45.77 20.42 -91.44
N ALA A 80 -46.75 19.93 -92.20
CA ALA A 80 -47.93 19.32 -91.60
C ALA A 80 -47.42 18.25 -90.65
N LEU A 81 -47.60 18.48 -89.34
CA LEU A 81 -47.25 17.53 -88.29
C LEU A 81 -47.87 16.22 -88.73
N MET A 82 -47.02 15.29 -89.17
CA MET A 82 -47.53 14.03 -89.68
C MET A 82 -48.24 13.38 -88.50
N ASP A 83 -49.42 12.80 -88.70
CA ASP A 83 -50.15 12.10 -87.64
C ASP A 83 -49.27 11.08 -86.90
N GLN A 84 -48.21 10.61 -87.55
CA GLN A 84 -47.18 9.76 -86.97
C GLN A 84 -46.25 10.47 -85.98
N GLU A 85 -45.79 11.69 -86.27
CA GLU A 85 -44.95 12.48 -85.36
C GLU A 85 -45.73 12.91 -84.12
N LEU A 86 -47.03 13.22 -84.27
CA LEU A 86 -47.94 13.45 -83.15
C LEU A 86 -48.08 12.19 -82.28
N LYS A 87 -48.27 11.02 -82.90
CA LYS A 87 -48.35 9.74 -82.16
C LYS A 87 -47.04 9.43 -81.44
N ASP A 88 -45.90 9.60 -82.10
CA ASP A 88 -44.59 9.34 -81.49
C ASP A 88 -44.32 10.30 -80.33
N ALA A 89 -44.73 11.57 -80.42
CA ALA A 89 -44.63 12.53 -79.32
C ALA A 89 -45.59 12.20 -78.16
N ILE A 90 -46.80 11.72 -78.44
CA ILE A 90 -47.74 11.24 -77.43
C ILE A 90 -47.19 10.00 -76.72
N ASP A 91 -46.63 9.06 -77.47
CA ASP A 91 -46.03 7.84 -76.92
C ASP A 91 -44.76 8.13 -76.11
N GLU A 92 -43.94 9.10 -76.53
CA GLU A 92 -42.78 9.57 -75.75
C GLU A 92 -43.22 10.31 -74.48
N LEU A 93 -44.24 11.17 -74.57
CA LEU A 93 -44.82 11.85 -73.41
C LEU A 93 -45.44 10.85 -72.42
N ALA A 94 -46.13 9.82 -72.92
CA ALA A 94 -46.68 8.75 -72.10
C ALA A 94 -45.57 7.96 -71.40
N ARG A 95 -44.49 7.61 -72.13
CA ARG A 95 -43.30 6.96 -71.55
C ARG A 95 -42.61 7.83 -70.50
N SER A 96 -42.47 9.14 -70.74
CA SER A 96 -41.93 10.10 -69.78
C SER A 96 -42.81 10.25 -68.55
N THR A 97 -44.13 10.34 -68.74
CA THR A 97 -45.11 10.42 -67.65
C THR A 97 -45.08 9.16 -66.79
N GLU A 98 -44.97 7.98 -67.41
CA GLU A 98 -44.84 6.72 -66.68
C GLU A 98 -43.51 6.62 -65.93
N ALA A 99 -42.41 7.12 -66.51
CA ALA A 99 -41.11 7.20 -65.85
C ALA A 99 -41.13 8.15 -64.65
N ILE A 100 -41.75 9.32 -64.77
CA ILE A 100 -41.93 10.28 -63.68
C ILE A 100 -42.80 9.67 -62.58
N ASN A 101 -43.89 8.98 -62.92
CA ASN A 101 -44.74 8.30 -61.95
C ASN A 101 -44.00 7.18 -61.20
N LYS A 102 -43.14 6.42 -61.89
CA LYS A 102 -42.25 5.44 -61.24
C LYS A 102 -41.29 6.15 -60.28
N GLN A 103 -40.71 7.28 -60.67
CA GLN A 103 -39.81 8.05 -59.81
C GLN A 103 -40.53 8.62 -58.58
N THR A 104 -41.72 9.23 -58.73
CA THR A 104 -42.49 9.76 -57.61
C THR A 104 -42.93 8.66 -56.65
N GLU A 105 -43.30 7.49 -57.16
CA GLU A 105 -43.61 6.33 -56.34
C GLU A 105 -42.37 5.82 -55.56
N THR A 106 -41.19 5.75 -56.20
CA THR A 106 -39.96 5.39 -55.48
C THR A 106 -39.58 6.41 -54.41
N LEU A 107 -39.76 7.71 -54.66
CA LEU A 107 -39.51 8.77 -53.68
C LEU A 107 -40.50 8.68 -52.51
N ARG A 108 -41.77 8.35 -52.78
CA ARG A 108 -42.77 8.13 -51.74
C ARG A 108 -42.41 6.94 -50.85
N GLN A 109 -41.97 5.83 -51.45
CA GLN A 109 -41.48 4.68 -50.72
C GLN A 109 -40.23 5.01 -49.89
N GLN A 110 -39.31 5.81 -50.43
CA GLN A 110 -38.13 6.30 -49.68
C GLN A 110 -38.54 7.22 -48.51
N GLN A 111 -39.49 8.12 -48.71
CA GLN A 111 -40.02 8.99 -47.65
C GLN A 111 -40.67 8.17 -46.53
N ASP A 112 -41.47 7.16 -46.88
CA ASP A 112 -42.09 6.26 -45.91
C ASP A 112 -41.06 5.41 -45.17
N ALA A 113 -40.01 4.94 -45.85
CA ALA A 113 -38.91 4.24 -45.21
C ALA A 113 -38.14 5.15 -44.23
N LEU A 114 -37.87 6.41 -44.62
CA LEU A 114 -37.19 7.39 -43.76
C LEU A 114 -38.06 7.78 -42.55
N SER A 115 -39.37 7.95 -42.71
CA SER A 115 -40.26 8.27 -41.59
C SER A 115 -40.32 7.10 -40.58
N ARG A 116 -40.34 5.85 -41.08
CA ARG A 116 -40.20 4.65 -40.24
C ARG A 116 -38.86 4.61 -39.53
N LEU A 117 -37.75 4.92 -40.20
CA LEU A 117 -36.44 4.97 -39.56
C LEU A 117 -36.36 6.06 -38.48
N LEU A 118 -36.87 7.27 -38.74
CA LEU A 118 -36.89 8.35 -37.75
C LEU A 118 -37.72 7.98 -36.51
N THR A 119 -38.90 7.37 -36.70
CA THR A 119 -39.73 6.92 -35.57
C THR A 119 -39.10 5.77 -34.80
N THR A 120 -38.45 4.81 -35.48
CA THR A 120 -37.71 3.73 -34.80
C THR A 120 -36.49 4.25 -34.05
N ASN A 121 -35.77 5.23 -34.61
CA ASN A 121 -34.62 5.85 -33.97
C ASN A 121 -35.04 6.69 -32.75
N GLY A 122 -36.16 7.41 -32.83
CA GLY A 122 -36.73 8.11 -31.67
C GLY A 122 -37.12 7.14 -30.53
N LYS A 123 -37.77 6.02 -30.87
CA LYS A 123 -38.10 4.96 -29.89
C LYS A 123 -36.85 4.31 -29.31
N SER A 124 -35.84 4.02 -30.14
CA SER A 124 -34.56 3.46 -29.70
C SER A 124 -33.79 4.43 -28.80
N GLY A 125 -33.80 5.72 -29.13
CA GLY A 125 -33.19 6.78 -28.33
C GLY A 125 -33.85 6.91 -26.95
N GLY A 126 -35.19 6.91 -26.89
CA GLY A 126 -35.93 6.88 -25.63
C GLY A 126 -35.60 5.65 -24.78
N ALA A 127 -35.62 4.46 -25.39
CA ALA A 127 -35.26 3.21 -24.70
C ALA A 127 -33.80 3.22 -24.19
N ARG A 128 -32.87 3.80 -24.94
CA ARG A 128 -31.47 3.98 -24.51
C ARG A 128 -31.35 4.94 -23.33
N SER A 129 -31.99 6.10 -23.41
CA SER A 129 -32.03 7.09 -22.32
C SER A 129 -32.62 6.48 -21.03
N ASP A 130 -33.70 5.72 -21.13
CA ASP A 130 -34.32 5.05 -19.98
C ASP A 130 -33.42 3.98 -19.36
N LEU A 131 -32.70 3.22 -20.19
CA LEU A 131 -31.72 2.25 -19.71
C LEU A 131 -30.53 2.91 -19.02
N GLU A 132 -30.04 4.04 -19.55
CA GLU A 132 -28.98 4.83 -18.91
C GLU A 132 -29.44 5.41 -17.58
N ALA A 133 -30.65 5.97 -17.49
CA ALA A 133 -31.22 6.46 -16.24
C ALA A 133 -31.35 5.35 -15.19
N LYS A 134 -31.83 4.16 -15.58
CA LYS A 134 -31.90 2.98 -14.69
C LYS A 134 -30.52 2.52 -14.22
N ARG A 135 -29.51 2.52 -15.11
CA ARG A 135 -28.12 2.18 -14.75
C ARG A 135 -27.53 3.18 -13.77
N LEU A 136 -27.73 4.48 -14.00
CA LEU A 136 -27.27 5.54 -13.10
C LEU A 136 -27.95 5.46 -11.74
N TYR A 137 -29.27 5.23 -11.70
CA TYR A 137 -30.00 5.06 -10.46
C TYR A 137 -29.47 3.86 -9.67
N LYS A 138 -29.33 2.69 -10.33
CA LYS A 138 -28.77 1.49 -9.70
C LYS A 138 -27.35 1.73 -9.18
N TRP A 139 -26.51 2.39 -9.97
CA TRP A 139 -25.15 2.70 -9.56
C TRP A 139 -25.11 3.62 -8.34
N ASP A 140 -25.99 4.63 -8.26
CA ASP A 140 -26.05 5.52 -7.10
C ASP A 140 -26.63 4.82 -5.85
N THR A 141 -27.58 3.90 -6.00
CA THR A 141 -28.06 3.07 -4.87
C THR A 141 -26.97 2.12 -4.38
N ASP A 142 -26.27 1.44 -5.29
CA ASP A 142 -25.19 0.51 -4.95
C ASP A 142 -24.03 1.28 -4.28
N ARG A 143 -23.72 2.48 -4.78
CA ARG A 143 -22.72 3.38 -4.18
C ARG A 143 -23.10 3.80 -2.77
N LYS A 144 -24.37 4.20 -2.54
CA LYS A 144 -24.88 4.56 -1.22
C LYS A 144 -24.81 3.38 -0.26
N HIS A 145 -25.24 2.20 -0.72
CA HIS A 145 -25.18 0.97 0.07
C HIS A 145 -23.75 0.60 0.46
N LEU A 146 -22.81 0.66 -0.50
CA LEU A 146 -21.40 0.40 -0.23
C LEU A 146 -20.82 1.41 0.76
N ASN A 147 -21.17 2.70 0.62
CA ASN A 147 -20.73 3.73 1.56
C ASN A 147 -21.25 3.46 2.98
N THR A 148 -22.54 3.10 3.14
CA THR A 148 -23.08 2.72 4.44
C THR A 148 -22.42 1.47 5.02
N ALA A 149 -22.08 0.48 4.18
CA ALA A 149 -21.38 -0.72 4.63
C ALA A 149 -19.94 -0.41 5.09
N VAL A 150 -19.24 0.49 4.38
CA VAL A 150 -17.91 0.96 4.78
C VAL A 150 -17.97 1.73 6.10
N GLU A 151 -18.94 2.61 6.29
CA GLU A 151 -19.14 3.34 7.55
C GLU A 151 -19.45 2.40 8.73
N LEU A 152 -20.27 1.36 8.51
CA LEU A 152 -20.54 0.35 9.54
C LEU A 152 -19.29 -0.47 9.87
N LEU A 153 -18.51 -0.87 8.85
CA LEU A 153 -17.29 -1.63 9.06
C LEU A 153 -16.22 -0.79 9.76
N SER A 154 -16.09 0.50 9.42
CA SER A 154 -15.16 1.42 10.08
C SER A 154 -15.54 1.63 11.55
N GLN A 155 -16.82 1.83 11.86
CA GLN A 155 -17.30 1.91 13.24
C GLN A 155 -17.04 0.60 14.01
N GLY A 156 -17.22 -0.55 13.37
CA GLY A 156 -16.90 -1.85 13.96
C GLY A 156 -15.41 -2.04 14.22
N LEU A 157 -14.55 -1.57 13.32
CA LEU A 157 -13.10 -1.56 13.52
C LEU A 157 -12.69 -0.60 14.63
N ASP A 158 -13.27 0.60 14.71
CA ASP A 158 -13.03 1.55 15.80
C ASP A 158 -13.39 0.96 17.17
N TYR A 159 -14.53 0.28 17.26
CA TYR A 159 -14.92 -0.41 18.48
C TYR A 159 -13.91 -1.50 18.87
N ARG A 160 -13.47 -2.33 17.91
CA ARG A 160 -12.45 -3.36 18.17
C ARG A 160 -11.09 -2.77 18.54
N ILE A 161 -10.70 -1.67 17.91
CA ILE A 161 -9.48 -0.92 18.25
C ILE A 161 -9.57 -0.43 19.70
N ALA A 162 -10.70 0.19 20.09
CA ALA A 162 -10.91 0.66 21.46
C ALA A 162 -10.93 -0.49 22.48
N GLU A 163 -11.55 -1.63 22.14
CA GLU A 163 -11.57 -2.84 22.97
C GLU A 163 -10.16 -3.40 23.16
N LEU A 164 -9.37 -3.54 22.09
CA LEU A 164 -7.99 -4.00 22.15
C LEU A 164 -7.08 -3.03 22.90
N GLU A 165 -7.30 -1.72 22.76
CA GLU A 165 -6.57 -0.71 23.54
C GLU A 165 -6.88 -0.84 25.03
N GLN A 166 -8.15 -1.02 25.39
CA GLN A 166 -8.55 -1.25 26.78
C GLN A 166 -7.93 -2.54 27.33
N GLN A 167 -7.96 -3.62 26.55
CA GLN A 167 -7.32 -4.90 26.90
C GLN A 167 -5.80 -4.84 26.99
N SER A 168 -5.13 -3.87 26.35
CA SER A 168 -3.68 -3.67 26.46
C SER A 168 -3.27 -2.85 27.69
N GLN A 169 -4.18 -2.05 28.25
CA GLN A 169 -3.93 -1.23 29.44
C GLN A 169 -4.21 -1.97 30.75
N THR A 170 -5.09 -2.97 30.75
CA THR A 170 -5.45 -3.75 31.95
C THR A 170 -4.44 -4.82 32.41
N PRO A 171 -3.62 -5.48 31.57
CA PRO A 171 -2.79 -6.62 31.98
C PRO A 171 -1.41 -6.21 32.52
N ASP A 172 -0.96 -4.98 32.27
CA ASP A 172 0.36 -4.51 32.71
C ASP A 172 0.50 -4.63 34.24
N GLY A 173 -0.55 -4.23 34.98
CA GLY A 173 -0.57 -4.33 36.44
C GLY A 173 -0.74 -5.74 37.00
N ASP A 174 -1.22 -6.72 36.22
CA ASP A 174 -1.36 -8.11 36.67
C ASP A 174 -0.06 -8.89 36.45
N VAL A 175 0.61 -8.66 35.32
CA VAL A 175 1.94 -9.23 35.03
C VAL A 175 2.98 -8.68 36.00
N ASP A 176 2.97 -7.36 36.26
CA ASP A 176 3.89 -6.74 37.22
C ASP A 176 3.71 -7.33 38.63
N ARG A 177 2.46 -7.53 39.07
CA ARG A 177 2.17 -8.18 40.36
C ARG A 177 2.66 -9.62 40.42
N LEU A 178 2.44 -10.41 39.38
CA LEU A 178 2.90 -11.80 39.32
C LEU A 178 4.43 -11.87 39.33
N VAL A 179 5.11 -10.98 38.61
CA VAL A 179 6.58 -10.88 38.61
C VAL A 179 7.09 -10.46 39.99
N ASP A 180 6.48 -9.47 40.63
CA ASP A 180 6.81 -9.04 41.98
C ASP A 180 6.60 -10.16 43.01
N GLU A 181 5.52 -10.92 42.89
CA GLU A 181 5.26 -12.09 43.74
C GLU A 181 6.34 -13.16 43.59
N ILE A 182 6.75 -13.47 42.35
CA ILE A 182 7.81 -14.45 42.07
C ILE A 182 9.15 -13.96 42.64
N ILE A 183 9.55 -12.72 42.36
CA ILE A 183 10.80 -12.14 42.87
C ILE A 183 10.79 -12.10 44.40
N SER A 184 9.64 -11.80 45.02
CA SER A 184 9.51 -11.82 46.48
C SER A 184 9.67 -13.22 47.06
N ALA A 185 9.21 -14.25 46.36
CA ALA A 185 9.37 -15.65 46.76
C ALA A 185 10.84 -16.09 46.64
N ASP A 186 11.51 -15.71 45.56
CA ASP A 186 12.91 -16.03 45.33
C ASP A 186 13.83 -15.31 46.34
N ASN A 187 13.53 -14.05 46.68
CA ASN A 187 14.22 -13.32 47.73
C ASN A 187 14.08 -13.96 49.12
N LYS A 188 12.92 -14.56 49.41
CA LYS A 188 12.74 -15.35 50.65
C LYS A 188 13.64 -16.58 50.66
N LEU A 189 13.75 -17.29 49.53
CA LEU A 189 14.62 -18.47 49.38
C LEU A 189 16.10 -18.09 49.55
N LEU A 190 16.55 -17.02 48.88
CA LEU A 190 17.91 -16.49 49.05
C LEU A 190 18.19 -16.07 50.50
N SER A 191 17.22 -15.46 51.18
CA SER A 191 17.38 -15.11 52.59
C SER A 191 17.49 -16.32 53.52
N SER A 192 16.80 -17.43 53.21
CA SER A 192 16.98 -18.69 53.95
C SER A 192 18.33 -19.35 53.65
N LEU A 193 18.79 -19.28 52.40
CA LEU A 193 20.09 -19.80 52.01
C LEU A 193 21.24 -19.05 52.71
N GLN A 194 21.13 -17.73 52.79
CA GLN A 194 22.08 -16.88 53.50
C GLN A 194 22.16 -17.22 54.99
N LYS A 195 21.04 -17.52 55.64
CA LYS A 195 21.01 -17.94 57.05
C LYS A 195 21.72 -19.27 57.26
N LEU A 196 21.48 -20.26 56.40
CA LEU A 196 22.19 -21.54 56.44
C LEU A 196 23.69 -21.37 56.20
N GLY A 197 24.07 -20.46 55.29
CA GLY A 197 25.47 -20.07 55.09
C GLY A 197 26.11 -19.48 56.34
N TRP A 198 25.39 -18.63 57.08
CA TRP A 198 25.87 -18.08 58.35
C TRP A 198 26.00 -19.15 59.44
N GLU A 199 25.11 -20.13 59.49
CA GLU A 199 25.20 -21.26 60.42
C GLU A 199 26.39 -22.18 60.14
N LEU A 200 26.86 -22.26 58.88
CA LEU A 200 28.06 -23.02 58.52
C LEU A 200 29.37 -22.28 58.81
N ASP A 201 29.36 -20.94 58.79
CA ASP A 201 30.56 -20.10 58.89
C ASP A 201 30.91 -19.71 60.34
N THR A 202 30.06 -20.06 61.32
CA THR A 202 30.38 -19.80 62.74
C THR A 202 31.52 -20.70 63.21
N GLU A 203 32.71 -20.10 63.43
CA GLU A 203 33.82 -20.73 64.14
C GLU A 203 33.33 -21.28 65.50
N ASP A 204 33.69 -22.52 65.82
CA ASP A 204 33.24 -23.22 67.03
C ASP A 204 33.68 -22.41 68.28
N PRO A 205 32.76 -21.96 69.16
CA PRO A 205 33.09 -21.14 70.32
C PRO A 205 34.10 -21.82 71.26
N GLY A 206 34.17 -23.16 71.24
CA GLY A 206 35.18 -23.92 71.98
C GLY A 206 36.62 -23.66 71.50
N GLU A 207 36.82 -23.38 70.22
CA GLU A 207 38.14 -23.18 69.62
C GLU A 207 38.69 -21.77 69.92
N THR A 208 37.85 -20.74 69.85
CA THR A 208 38.24 -19.37 70.22
C THR A 208 38.61 -19.26 71.70
N GLU A 209 37.90 -19.97 72.57
CA GLU A 209 38.27 -20.14 73.98
C GLU A 209 39.57 -20.92 74.16
N SER A 210 39.84 -21.93 73.33
CA SER A 210 41.09 -22.70 73.42
C SER A 210 42.32 -21.88 73.03
N VAL A 211 42.18 -21.01 72.02
CA VAL A 211 43.23 -20.08 71.57
C VAL A 211 43.53 -19.02 72.63
N SER A 212 42.50 -18.49 73.29
CA SER A 212 42.70 -17.52 74.38
C SER A 212 43.35 -18.15 75.61
N LYS A 213 42.92 -19.35 76.03
CA LYS A 213 43.55 -20.13 77.11
C LYS A 213 45.01 -20.46 76.80
N LEU A 214 45.34 -20.82 75.55
CA LEU A 214 46.72 -21.08 75.12
C LEU A 214 47.62 -19.83 75.27
N ARG A 215 47.14 -18.67 74.81
CA ARG A 215 47.86 -17.39 74.94
C ARG A 215 48.08 -17.03 76.41
N GLU A 216 47.09 -17.26 77.26
CA GLU A 216 47.18 -17.01 78.70
C GLU A 216 48.22 -17.91 79.39
N ILE A 217 48.25 -19.21 79.07
CA ILE A 217 49.23 -20.16 79.61
C ILE A 217 50.64 -19.80 79.15
N CYS A 218 50.83 -19.40 77.89
CA CYS A 218 52.13 -18.96 77.38
C CYS A 218 52.62 -17.69 78.11
N ALA A 219 51.72 -16.72 78.36
CA ALA A 219 52.06 -15.53 79.13
C ALA A 219 52.50 -15.86 80.57
N ARG A 220 51.82 -16.81 81.24
CA ARG A 220 52.23 -17.30 82.57
C ARG A 220 53.58 -18.01 82.53
N LEU A 221 53.84 -18.82 81.50
CA LEU A 221 55.11 -19.53 81.33
C LEU A 221 56.28 -18.55 81.12
N ILE A 222 56.08 -17.49 80.33
CA ILE A 222 57.08 -16.42 80.17
C ILE A 222 57.41 -15.79 81.52
N LYS A 223 56.39 -15.43 82.31
CA LYS A 223 56.57 -14.85 83.64
C LYS A 223 57.39 -15.78 84.56
N PHE A 224 57.02 -17.05 84.66
CA PHE A 224 57.76 -18.01 85.50
C PHE A 224 59.19 -18.25 85.03
N ASN A 225 59.43 -18.30 83.72
CA ASN A 225 60.80 -18.45 83.19
C ASN A 225 61.67 -17.23 83.51
N VAL A 226 61.14 -16.01 83.36
CA VAL A 226 61.87 -14.79 83.72
C VAL A 226 62.18 -14.76 85.22
N GLU A 227 61.20 -15.06 86.07
CA GLU A 227 61.40 -15.13 87.53
C GLU A 227 62.39 -16.24 87.93
N CYS A 228 62.34 -17.41 87.30
CA CYS A 228 63.26 -18.51 87.56
C CYS A 228 64.70 -18.19 87.12
N ILE A 229 64.89 -17.57 85.96
CA ILE A 229 66.22 -17.17 85.49
C ILE A 229 66.77 -16.08 86.41
N ARG A 230 65.96 -15.09 86.80
CA ARG A 230 66.37 -14.03 87.74
C ARG A 230 66.81 -14.59 89.09
N THR A 231 65.98 -15.43 89.70
CA THR A 231 66.31 -16.05 91.00
C THR A 231 67.54 -16.97 90.95
N LYS A 232 67.76 -17.68 89.83
CA LYS A 232 69.00 -18.45 89.62
C LYS A 232 70.21 -17.54 89.49
N LEU A 233 70.09 -16.44 88.75
CA LEU A 233 71.15 -15.46 88.55
C LEU A 233 71.52 -14.78 89.89
N ASP A 234 70.51 -14.34 90.66
CA ASP A 234 70.67 -13.79 92.00
C ASP A 234 71.36 -14.80 92.94
N ARG A 235 70.95 -16.07 92.89
CA ARG A 235 71.58 -17.13 93.68
C ARG A 235 73.05 -17.31 93.31
N THR A 236 73.36 -17.43 92.01
CA THR A 236 74.75 -17.60 91.56
C THR A 236 75.60 -16.38 91.88
N TYR A 237 75.03 -15.17 91.76
CA TYR A 237 75.70 -13.93 92.13
C TYR A 237 76.03 -13.90 93.62
N LEU A 238 75.08 -14.24 94.49
CA LEU A 238 75.31 -14.32 95.94
C LEU A 238 76.28 -15.44 96.33
N GLU A 239 76.20 -16.63 95.71
CA GLU A 239 77.15 -17.74 95.93
C GLU A 239 78.58 -17.36 95.51
N THR A 240 78.72 -16.64 94.39
CA THR A 240 80.04 -16.13 93.96
C THR A 240 80.56 -15.11 94.96
N LEU A 241 79.74 -14.13 95.39
CA LEU A 241 80.12 -13.16 96.42
C LEU A 241 80.54 -13.84 97.74
N GLU A 242 79.83 -14.86 98.19
CA GLU A 242 80.17 -15.64 99.39
C GLU A 242 81.52 -16.35 99.22
N SER A 243 81.75 -17.02 98.08
CA SER A 243 83.03 -17.68 97.77
C SER A 243 84.21 -16.70 97.67
N TYR A 244 83.97 -15.47 97.20
CA TYR A 244 84.97 -14.38 97.15
C TYR A 244 85.29 -13.84 98.55
N VAL A 245 84.31 -13.79 99.45
CA VAL A 245 84.51 -13.36 100.85
C VAL A 245 85.30 -14.40 101.64
N GLU A 246 85.05 -15.70 101.41
CA GLU A 246 85.75 -16.80 102.08
C GLU A 246 87.24 -16.93 101.67
N THR A 247 87.60 -16.53 100.45
CA THR A 247 88.97 -16.69 99.90
C THR A 247 89.94 -15.55 100.25
N GLY A 248 89.54 -14.53 101.02
CA GLY A 248 90.45 -13.64 101.75
C GLY A 248 91.44 -12.78 100.94
N THR A 249 91.17 -12.48 99.66
CA THR A 249 92.04 -11.61 98.84
C THR A 249 91.72 -10.12 99.04
N ARG A 250 92.74 -9.34 99.46
CA ARG A 250 92.63 -7.92 99.85
C ARG A 250 92.24 -6.98 98.69
N GLY A 251 91.06 -6.35 98.80
CA GLY A 251 90.87 -4.89 98.87
C GLY A 251 91.23 -4.00 97.66
N ARG A 252 90.17 -3.54 96.97
CA ARG A 252 90.04 -2.40 96.01
C ARG A 252 89.85 -2.78 94.53
N VAL A 253 90.69 -3.63 93.93
CA VAL A 253 90.49 -4.10 92.54
C VAL A 253 89.23 -4.96 92.42
N ALA A 254 88.96 -5.81 93.42
CA ALA A 254 87.74 -6.63 93.49
C ALA A 254 86.43 -5.81 93.55
N LYS A 255 86.46 -4.55 94.03
CA LYS A 255 85.23 -3.75 94.17
C LYS A 255 84.79 -3.15 92.82
N GLU A 256 85.75 -2.82 91.97
CA GLU A 256 85.49 -2.37 90.60
C GLU A 256 85.01 -3.52 89.72
N GLU A 257 85.60 -4.72 89.88
CA GLU A 257 85.14 -5.94 89.20
C GLU A 257 83.73 -6.38 89.65
N ILE A 258 83.42 -6.29 90.95
CA ILE A 258 82.06 -6.56 91.46
C ILE A 258 81.05 -5.55 90.90
N HIS A 259 81.42 -4.26 90.78
CA HIS A 259 80.53 -3.25 90.19
C HIS A 259 80.33 -3.48 88.69
N ALA A 260 81.39 -3.83 87.95
CA ALA A 260 81.28 -4.18 86.53
C ALA A 260 80.39 -5.42 86.32
N LEU A 261 80.53 -6.45 87.16
CA LEU A 261 79.65 -7.62 87.14
C LEU A 261 78.21 -7.28 87.52
N GLN A 262 77.98 -6.33 88.42
CA GLN A 262 76.64 -5.84 88.75
C GLN A 262 76.01 -5.09 87.56
N ASP A 263 76.77 -4.24 86.87
CA ASP A 263 76.28 -3.53 85.67
C ASP A 263 75.96 -4.52 84.54
N GLU A 264 76.78 -5.55 84.36
CA GLU A 264 76.52 -6.65 83.41
C GLU A 264 75.28 -7.49 83.81
N LEU A 265 75.07 -7.72 85.10
CA LEU A 265 73.88 -8.40 85.65
C LEU A 265 72.60 -7.60 85.36
N GLU A 266 72.65 -6.29 85.58
CA GLU A 266 71.54 -5.37 85.31
C GLU A 266 71.23 -5.30 83.80
N SER A 267 72.26 -5.32 82.94
CA SER A 267 72.10 -5.46 81.49
C SER A 267 71.41 -6.78 81.14
N LEU A 268 71.87 -7.90 81.71
CA LEU A 268 71.28 -9.22 81.48
C LEU A 268 69.82 -9.31 81.95
N TYR A 269 69.45 -8.62 83.05
CA TYR A 269 68.06 -8.55 83.52
C TYR A 269 67.10 -7.85 82.55
N SER A 270 67.61 -6.92 81.74
CA SER A 270 66.83 -6.26 80.69
C SER A 270 66.60 -7.18 79.47
N GLU A 271 67.54 -8.07 79.19
CA GLU A 271 67.50 -8.98 78.02
C GLU A 271 66.73 -10.28 78.28
N ILE A 272 66.63 -10.72 79.55
CA ILE A 272 65.96 -11.99 79.92
C ILE A 272 64.48 -12.02 79.49
N LEU A 273 63.75 -10.90 79.61
CA LEU A 273 62.32 -10.86 79.27
C LEU A 273 62.06 -10.99 77.76
N PRO A 274 62.67 -10.18 76.87
CA PRO A 274 62.53 -10.35 75.43
C PRO A 274 62.93 -11.74 74.92
N VAL A 275 64.01 -12.31 75.45
CA VAL A 275 64.49 -13.65 75.05
C VAL A 275 63.53 -14.74 75.52
N ALA A 276 62.99 -14.64 76.75
CA ALA A 276 62.00 -15.59 77.25
C ALA A 276 60.68 -15.52 76.46
N GLN A 277 60.24 -14.32 76.06
CA GLN A 277 59.07 -14.15 75.22
C GLN A 277 59.25 -14.81 73.86
N MET A 278 60.34 -14.48 73.15
CA MET A 278 60.63 -15.05 71.83
C MET A 278 60.79 -16.57 71.89
N SER A 279 61.45 -17.08 72.92
CA SER A 279 61.63 -18.52 73.14
C SER A 279 60.28 -19.24 73.35
N VAL A 280 59.41 -18.71 74.20
CA VAL A 280 58.10 -19.34 74.47
C VAL A 280 57.18 -19.23 73.25
N GLU A 281 57.20 -18.09 72.55
CA GLU A 281 56.42 -17.90 71.33
C GLU A 281 56.83 -18.89 70.24
N GLN A 282 58.14 -19.05 70.00
CA GLN A 282 58.66 -19.94 68.96
C GLN A 282 58.54 -21.42 69.31
N GLN A 283 58.72 -21.80 70.58
CA GLN A 283 58.69 -23.21 70.99
C GLN A 283 57.27 -23.74 71.24
N TRP A 284 56.35 -22.89 71.74
CA TRP A 284 55.06 -23.36 72.26
C TRP A 284 53.87 -22.70 71.58
N LEU A 285 53.89 -21.38 71.38
CA LEU A 285 52.74 -20.64 70.87
C LEU A 285 52.52 -20.87 69.37
N GLU A 286 53.54 -20.62 68.53
CA GLU A 286 53.42 -20.80 67.09
C GLU A 286 53.13 -22.25 66.68
N PRO A 287 53.82 -23.29 67.22
CA PRO A 287 53.53 -24.67 66.87
C PRO A 287 52.13 -25.10 67.28
N SER A 288 51.63 -24.60 68.43
CA SER A 288 50.27 -24.91 68.90
C SER A 288 49.20 -24.21 68.08
N LEU A 289 49.43 -22.96 67.66
CA LEU A 289 48.54 -22.24 66.73
C LEU A 289 48.52 -22.87 65.34
N ARG A 290 49.68 -23.28 64.81
CA ARG A 290 49.75 -24.04 63.55
C ARG A 290 49.06 -25.38 63.67
N SER A 291 49.18 -26.07 64.81
CA SER A 291 48.47 -27.32 65.09
C SER A 291 46.95 -27.11 65.16
N LEU A 292 46.47 -26.09 65.88
CA LEU A 292 45.05 -25.73 65.95
C LEU A 292 44.49 -25.34 64.57
N SER A 293 45.19 -24.50 63.82
CA SER A 293 44.81 -24.13 62.45
C SER A 293 44.83 -25.33 61.50
N SER A 294 45.80 -26.24 61.64
CA SER A 294 45.84 -27.48 60.86
C SER A 294 44.72 -28.45 61.24
N LYS A 295 44.31 -28.48 62.51
CA LYS A 295 43.17 -29.27 62.99
C LYS A 295 41.86 -28.70 62.47
N ASN A 296 41.72 -27.38 62.37
CA ASN A 296 40.59 -26.73 61.71
C ASN A 296 40.59 -27.03 60.20
N GLY A 297 41.73 -26.89 59.53
CA GLY A 297 41.88 -27.32 58.14
C GLY A 297 41.61 -28.83 57.94
N GLN A 298 41.87 -29.66 58.94
CA GLN A 298 41.56 -31.10 58.94
C GLN A 298 40.11 -31.40 59.36
N SER A 299 39.43 -30.61 60.17
CA SER A 299 38.00 -30.77 60.43
C SER A 299 37.22 -30.42 59.16
N PHE A 300 37.57 -29.31 58.50
CA PHE A 300 37.05 -28.96 57.17
C PHE A 300 37.40 -30.00 56.10
N LYS A 301 38.63 -30.53 56.07
CA LYS A 301 38.97 -31.62 55.14
C LYS A 301 38.31 -32.94 55.52
N ARG A 302 38.09 -33.26 56.79
CA ARG A 302 37.37 -34.47 57.20
C ARG A 302 35.87 -34.35 56.95
N THR A 303 35.26 -33.17 57.08
CA THR A 303 33.87 -32.95 56.69
C THR A 303 33.73 -32.98 55.17
N ALA A 304 34.67 -32.38 54.43
CA ALA A 304 34.72 -32.47 52.97
C ALA A 304 35.04 -33.91 52.46
N GLU A 305 36.01 -34.60 53.06
CA GLU A 305 36.39 -35.97 52.72
C GLU A 305 35.30 -36.96 53.13
N ALA A 306 34.65 -36.78 54.29
CA ALA A 306 33.46 -37.54 54.67
C ALA A 306 32.30 -37.24 53.70
N LEU A 307 32.11 -36.00 53.25
CA LEU A 307 31.16 -35.66 52.19
C LEU A 307 31.51 -36.34 50.86
N THR A 308 32.79 -36.44 50.49
CA THR A 308 33.22 -37.14 49.26
C THR A 308 33.15 -38.67 49.38
N TYR A 309 33.39 -39.22 50.57
CA TYR A 309 33.28 -40.65 50.83
C TYR A 309 31.81 -41.06 50.92
N VAL A 310 30.96 -40.21 51.49
CA VAL A 310 29.50 -40.37 51.49
C VAL A 310 28.95 -40.19 50.07
N SER A 311 29.40 -39.22 49.28
CA SER A 311 28.96 -39.09 47.87
C SER A 311 29.44 -40.25 46.98
N ALA A 312 30.64 -40.77 47.20
CA ALA A 312 31.15 -41.95 46.51
C ALA A 312 30.42 -43.24 46.93
N THR A 313 30.15 -43.42 48.23
CA THR A 313 29.36 -44.56 48.73
C THR A 313 27.88 -44.45 48.38
N LEU A 314 27.35 -43.27 48.10
CA LEU A 314 26.00 -43.08 47.55
C LEU A 314 25.92 -43.38 46.06
N LEU A 315 27.01 -43.19 45.30
CA LEU A 315 27.07 -43.68 43.93
C LEU A 315 27.04 -45.22 43.89
N ASP A 316 27.63 -45.88 44.90
CA ASP A 316 27.59 -47.33 45.07
C ASP A 316 26.30 -47.85 45.76
N ALA A 317 25.59 -47.01 46.52
CA ALA A 317 24.39 -47.39 47.29
C ALA A 317 23.05 -47.05 46.63
N VAL A 318 23.03 -46.59 45.36
CA VAL A 318 21.79 -46.51 44.56
C VAL A 318 21.16 -47.89 44.30
N ASP A 319 21.87 -49.00 44.57
CA ASP A 319 21.32 -50.35 44.40
C ASP A 319 20.57 -50.94 45.62
N TYR A 320 20.77 -50.46 46.86
CA TYR A 320 20.08 -51.04 48.04
C TYR A 320 19.82 -50.05 49.17
N GLY A 321 18.55 -49.66 49.35
CA GLY A 321 17.94 -49.53 50.69
C GLY A 321 17.84 -48.14 51.32
N SER A 322 16.87 -47.36 50.84
CA SER A 322 15.97 -46.33 51.43
C SER A 322 16.08 -45.77 52.87
N ASN A 323 17.10 -45.99 53.71
CA ASN A 323 17.05 -45.56 55.12
C ASN A 323 18.05 -44.47 55.59
N CYS A 324 18.86 -43.89 54.70
CA CYS A 324 19.79 -42.80 55.07
C CYS A 324 19.39 -41.41 54.53
N ILE A 325 18.14 -41.25 54.09
CA ILE A 325 17.63 -40.08 53.33
C ILE A 325 17.61 -38.76 54.14
N TRP A 326 17.58 -38.80 55.48
CA TRP A 326 17.25 -37.61 56.29
C TRP A 326 18.44 -36.75 56.76
N MET A 327 19.69 -37.12 56.44
CA MET A 327 20.88 -36.36 56.87
C MET A 327 21.78 -35.95 55.69
N LEU A 328 21.30 -36.22 54.47
CA LEU A 328 22.01 -36.11 53.19
C LEU A 328 21.53 -34.93 52.34
N THR A 329 20.69 -34.08 52.90
CA THR A 329 19.92 -33.07 52.16
C THR A 329 20.64 -31.75 51.99
N ASP A 330 21.49 -31.31 52.92
CA ASP A 330 21.72 -29.86 53.05
C ASP A 330 22.70 -29.25 52.03
N LEU A 331 23.61 -30.03 51.43
CA LEU A 331 24.61 -29.52 50.48
C LEU A 331 24.24 -29.70 48.99
N PRO A 332 23.69 -30.85 48.54
CA PRO A 332 23.09 -30.93 47.21
C PRO A 332 21.82 -30.08 47.09
N GLN A 333 21.04 -29.87 48.17
CA GLN A 333 19.91 -28.93 48.13
C GLN A 333 20.34 -27.50 47.86
N MET A 334 21.51 -27.04 48.33
CA MET A 334 21.94 -25.66 48.08
C MET A 334 22.22 -25.41 46.60
N LEU A 335 22.93 -26.33 45.93
CA LEU A 335 23.15 -26.24 44.48
C LEU A 335 21.85 -26.43 43.69
N GLU A 336 21.01 -27.38 44.08
CA GLU A 336 19.73 -27.65 43.43
C GLU A 336 18.72 -26.49 43.61
N CYS A 337 18.78 -25.78 44.74
CA CYS A 337 18.02 -24.55 44.96
C CYS A 337 18.51 -23.40 44.08
N LEU A 338 19.83 -23.26 43.88
CA LEU A 338 20.39 -22.24 43.00
C LEU A 338 20.09 -22.52 41.52
N ASP A 339 20.22 -23.77 41.09
CA ASP A 339 19.82 -24.19 39.74
C ASP A 339 18.31 -24.02 39.52
N TYR A 340 17.49 -24.37 40.51
CA TYR A 340 16.04 -24.13 40.48
C TYR A 340 15.70 -22.64 40.36
N LEU A 341 16.39 -21.77 41.11
CA LEU A 341 16.19 -20.32 41.01
C LEU A 341 16.61 -19.79 39.63
N LEU A 342 17.74 -20.26 39.09
CA LEU A 342 18.20 -19.86 37.76
C LEU A 342 17.23 -20.30 36.66
N ASP A 343 16.76 -21.54 36.70
CA ASP A 343 15.80 -22.08 35.71
C ASP A 343 14.44 -21.36 35.81
N ARG A 344 13.97 -21.10 37.03
CA ARG A 344 12.73 -20.36 37.28
C ARG A 344 12.83 -18.91 36.79
N ILE A 345 13.95 -18.22 37.03
CA ILE A 345 14.20 -16.85 36.54
C ILE A 345 14.33 -16.85 35.01
N GLY A 346 14.97 -17.85 34.41
CA GLY A 346 15.03 -18.01 32.95
C GLY A 346 13.63 -18.18 32.34
N CYS A 347 12.83 -19.07 32.91
CA CYS A 347 11.45 -19.30 32.46
C CYS A 347 10.55 -18.06 32.60
N THR A 348 10.69 -17.28 33.68
CA THR A 348 9.90 -16.04 33.84
C THR A 348 10.36 -14.96 32.88
N PHE A 349 11.67 -14.82 32.68
CA PHE A 349 12.23 -13.90 31.69
C PHE A 349 11.72 -14.21 30.28
N ASP A 350 11.77 -15.47 29.85
CA ASP A 350 11.28 -15.87 28.52
C ASP A 350 9.79 -15.56 28.36
N ARG A 351 8.97 -15.87 29.37
CA ARG A 351 7.53 -15.58 29.34
C ARG A 351 7.23 -14.08 29.29
N VAL A 352 7.97 -13.26 30.05
CA VAL A 352 7.85 -11.80 30.02
C VAL A 352 8.32 -11.25 28.67
N SER A 353 9.38 -11.80 28.08
CA SER A 353 9.87 -11.38 26.76
C SER A 353 8.85 -11.66 25.65
N ILE A 354 8.22 -12.83 25.68
CA ILE A 354 7.15 -13.24 24.76
C ILE A 354 5.93 -12.34 24.95
N PHE A 355 5.51 -12.12 26.19
CA PHE A 355 4.40 -11.21 26.49
C PHE A 355 4.68 -9.79 25.97
N LYS A 356 5.87 -9.25 26.21
CA LYS A 356 6.27 -7.94 25.72
C LYS A 356 6.30 -7.87 24.19
N ALA A 357 6.75 -8.94 23.52
CA ALA A 357 6.69 -9.04 22.07
C ALA A 357 5.24 -9.03 21.56
N HIS A 358 4.31 -9.72 22.23
CA HIS A 358 2.89 -9.68 21.91
C HIS A 358 2.29 -8.28 22.10
N VAL A 359 2.64 -7.57 23.18
CA VAL A 359 2.20 -6.19 23.41
C VAL A 359 2.74 -5.25 22.33
N TYR A 360 4.01 -5.37 21.94
CA TYR A 360 4.57 -4.59 20.84
C TYR A 360 3.90 -4.91 19.49
N ALA A 361 3.64 -6.18 19.20
CA ALA A 361 2.93 -6.57 18.00
C ALA A 361 1.49 -6.01 17.99
N ALA A 362 0.77 -6.12 19.11
CA ALA A 362 -0.59 -5.60 19.25
C ALA A 362 -0.64 -4.08 19.10
N THR A 363 0.28 -3.35 19.74
CA THR A 363 0.37 -1.88 19.61
C THR A 363 0.76 -1.44 18.20
N ALA A 364 1.67 -2.16 17.52
CA ALA A 364 2.00 -1.90 16.13
C ALA A 364 0.79 -2.14 15.21
N LEU A 365 0.05 -3.24 15.41
CA LEU A 365 -1.18 -3.51 14.67
C LEU A 365 -2.24 -2.43 14.91
N LEU A 366 -2.43 -1.99 16.15
CA LEU A 366 -3.32 -0.88 16.49
C LEU A 366 -2.91 0.43 15.82
N ALA A 367 -1.61 0.76 15.80
CA ALA A 367 -1.10 1.93 15.12
C ALA A 367 -1.35 1.88 13.61
N THR A 368 -1.12 0.71 12.98
CA THR A 368 -1.41 0.50 11.55
C THR A 368 -2.91 0.58 11.26
N ALA A 369 -3.76 -0.02 12.09
CA ALA A 369 -5.21 0.04 11.93
C ALA A 369 -5.72 1.49 12.04
N LYS A 370 -5.20 2.27 13.00
CA LYS A 370 -5.49 3.70 13.13
C LYS A 370 -5.00 4.52 11.95
N SER A 371 -3.80 4.22 11.41
CA SER A 371 -3.31 4.93 10.23
C SER A 371 -4.18 4.65 9.01
N GLU A 372 -4.54 3.39 8.77
CA GLU A 372 -5.42 3.00 7.66
C GLU A 372 -6.81 3.62 7.78
N LEU A 373 -7.37 3.68 8.99
CA LEU A 373 -8.68 4.30 9.22
C LEU A 373 -8.65 5.84 9.08
N SER A 374 -7.49 6.46 9.31
CA SER A 374 -7.30 7.90 9.12
C SER A 374 -7.09 8.32 7.66
N VAL A 375 -6.82 7.39 6.76
CA VAL A 375 -6.72 7.66 5.33
C VAL A 375 -8.12 7.95 4.79
N ALA A 376 -8.41 9.25 4.63
CA ALA A 376 -9.65 9.68 4.01
C ALA A 376 -9.73 9.10 2.58
N VAL A 377 -10.77 8.32 2.30
CA VAL A 377 -11.14 7.90 0.95
C VAL A 377 -11.30 9.16 0.12
N ALA A 378 -10.37 9.39 -0.81
CA ALA A 378 -10.39 10.57 -1.66
C ALA A 378 -11.77 10.65 -2.36
N PRO A 379 -12.47 11.80 -2.32
CA PRO A 379 -13.75 11.93 -2.99
C PRO A 379 -13.53 11.67 -4.49
N PRO A 380 -14.45 10.94 -5.16
CA PRO A 380 -14.28 10.63 -6.57
C PRO A 380 -14.18 11.94 -7.36
N VAL A 381 -13.05 12.13 -8.05
CA VAL A 381 -12.89 13.19 -9.04
C VAL A 381 -14.08 13.11 -9.98
N LYS A 382 -14.93 14.14 -9.97
CA LYS A 382 -16.05 14.27 -10.91
C LYS A 382 -15.45 14.20 -12.32
N ARG A 383 -15.46 13.01 -12.93
CA ARG A 383 -15.11 12.84 -14.34
C ARG A 383 -16.11 13.69 -15.11
N ARG A 384 -15.65 14.84 -15.59
CA ARG A 384 -16.34 15.66 -16.56
C ARG A 384 -16.59 14.72 -17.74
N SER A 385 -17.85 14.34 -17.94
CA SER A 385 -18.30 13.52 -19.06
C SER A 385 -17.92 14.27 -20.35
N THR A 386 -16.78 13.93 -20.94
CA THR A 386 -16.50 14.21 -22.34
C THR A 386 -17.18 13.12 -23.15
N VAL A 387 -18.50 13.23 -23.28
CA VAL A 387 -19.22 12.64 -24.41
C VAL A 387 -18.80 13.46 -25.61
N THR A 388 -17.84 12.94 -26.36
CA THR A 388 -17.51 13.39 -27.71
C THR A 388 -18.62 12.90 -28.63
N SER A 389 -19.70 13.67 -28.73
CA SER A 389 -20.63 13.55 -29.84
C SER A 389 -19.99 14.19 -31.07
N LEU A 390 -19.52 13.34 -31.98
CA LEU A 390 -19.25 13.72 -33.36
C LEU A 390 -20.58 14.02 -34.06
N SER A 391 -20.98 15.29 -34.08
CA SER A 391 -22.02 15.82 -34.98
C SER A 391 -21.68 17.25 -35.42
N SER A 392 -21.65 17.45 -36.72
CA SER A 392 -21.25 18.63 -37.51
C SER A 392 -22.00 19.95 -37.21
N PRO A 393 -21.50 21.10 -37.73
CA PRO A 393 -21.79 22.45 -37.22
C PRO A 393 -22.92 23.15 -37.98
N ALA A 394 -23.83 23.79 -37.25
CA ALA A 394 -24.65 24.91 -37.74
C ALA A 394 -25.30 25.68 -36.58
N GLN A 395 -25.08 27.00 -36.55
CA GLN A 395 -26.00 28.10 -36.18
C GLN A 395 -26.82 27.99 -34.86
N ARG A 396 -26.93 28.98 -33.98
CA ARG A 396 -26.96 30.46 -34.06
C ARG A 396 -26.93 31.01 -32.62
N ARG A 397 -26.40 32.23 -32.46
CA ARG A 397 -26.59 33.08 -31.25
C ARG A 397 -28.09 33.37 -31.01
N PRO A 398 -28.46 33.72 -29.77
CA PRO A 398 -28.70 35.14 -29.51
C PRO A 398 -28.08 35.67 -28.22
N LEU A 399 -27.71 36.94 -28.29
CA LEU A 399 -27.42 37.82 -27.16
C LEU A 399 -28.75 38.26 -26.52
N SER A 400 -28.80 38.37 -25.19
CA SER A 400 -29.66 39.36 -24.53
C SER A 400 -28.96 39.88 -23.29
N MET A 401 -28.82 41.21 -23.27
CA MET A 401 -28.32 42.06 -22.19
C MET A 401 -29.49 42.50 -21.29
N THR A 402 -29.12 43.19 -20.20
CA THR A 402 -29.94 43.89 -19.19
C THR A 402 -30.36 42.99 -18.01
N ASP A 403 -30.23 43.38 -16.75
CA ASP A 403 -29.96 44.70 -16.18
C ASP A 403 -29.35 44.57 -14.78
N ALA A 404 -28.68 45.64 -14.35
CA ALA A 404 -28.02 45.78 -13.07
C ALA A 404 -29.02 46.03 -11.93
N THR A 405 -28.78 45.46 -10.74
CA THR A 405 -29.10 46.15 -9.47
C THR A 405 -28.43 45.50 -8.25
N MET A 406 -27.52 46.26 -7.64
CA MET A 406 -27.34 46.48 -6.19
C MET A 406 -27.05 45.29 -5.25
N THR A 407 -25.81 45.28 -4.76
CA THR A 407 -25.33 44.72 -3.47
C THR A 407 -26.11 45.30 -2.27
N PRO A 408 -26.15 44.64 -1.09
CA PRO A 408 -25.01 44.76 -0.15
C PRO A 408 -24.67 43.48 0.65
N ALA A 409 -23.46 43.51 1.22
CA ALA A 409 -22.85 42.51 2.09
C ALA A 409 -23.62 42.22 3.39
N PRO A 410 -23.17 41.20 4.15
CA PRO A 410 -22.76 41.52 5.52
C PRO A 410 -21.37 41.01 5.92
N ARG A 411 -20.79 41.79 6.82
CA ARG A 411 -19.57 41.58 7.61
C ARG A 411 -19.73 40.47 8.65
N GLY A 412 -18.61 39.79 8.95
CA GLY A 412 -18.06 39.75 10.32
C GLY A 412 -18.05 38.42 11.07
N GLY A 413 -16.87 38.04 11.57
CA GLY A 413 -16.63 37.07 12.66
C GLY A 413 -15.67 35.93 12.27
N LEU A 414 -14.35 36.14 12.21
CA LEU A 414 -13.37 35.87 13.28
C LEU A 414 -13.58 34.55 14.04
N SER A 415 -12.70 33.56 13.83
CA SER A 415 -11.72 33.12 14.85
C SER A 415 -10.78 32.04 14.31
N THR A 416 -9.48 32.33 14.41
CA THR A 416 -8.34 31.49 14.85
C THR A 416 -8.38 29.98 14.60
N THR A 417 -7.35 29.40 13.98
CA THR A 417 -6.19 28.90 14.75
C THR A 417 -4.97 28.66 13.85
N GLN A 418 -3.81 28.90 14.45
CA GLN A 418 -2.48 28.84 13.90
C GLN A 418 -2.08 27.42 13.49
N SER A 419 -1.45 27.26 12.31
CA SER A 419 -0.55 26.14 12.06
C SER A 419 0.87 26.67 11.88
N ARG A 420 1.68 26.30 12.86
CA ARG A 420 3.09 26.61 13.05
C ARG A 420 3.88 25.68 12.13
N ARG A 421 4.50 26.19 11.06
CA ARG A 421 5.59 25.47 10.38
C ARG A 421 6.83 26.35 10.28
N ARG A 422 7.91 25.75 10.80
CA ARG A 422 9.25 26.28 11.05
C ARG A 422 9.90 26.86 9.80
N SER A 423 10.61 27.97 9.99
CA SER A 423 11.58 28.52 9.05
C SER A 423 12.97 27.90 9.26
N SER A 424 13.66 27.74 8.14
CA SER A 424 15.10 27.87 7.91
C SER A 424 15.19 28.10 6.39
N GLY A 425 15.66 29.19 5.81
CA GLY A 425 16.69 30.15 6.22
C GLY A 425 17.68 30.20 5.06
N GLY A 426 17.66 31.27 4.25
CA GLY A 426 18.64 31.50 3.18
C GLY A 426 18.03 31.99 1.87
N ALA A 427 17.97 33.31 1.69
CA ALA A 427 17.59 33.96 0.45
C ALA A 427 18.86 34.46 -0.26
N LEU A 428 19.17 33.91 -1.44
CA LEU A 428 20.00 34.54 -2.46
C LEU A 428 19.51 34.04 -3.84
N TYR A 429 18.74 34.88 -4.55
CA TYR A 429 18.38 34.79 -5.97
C TYR A 429 18.33 33.39 -6.63
N ASP A 430 17.33 32.58 -6.29
CA ASP A 430 16.93 31.47 -7.17
C ASP A 430 15.75 31.94 -8.03
N SER A 431 15.93 31.87 -9.35
CA SER A 431 14.83 32.02 -10.29
C SER A 431 13.73 31.03 -9.90
N PRO A 432 12.43 31.35 -9.99
CA PRO A 432 11.34 30.41 -9.67
C PRO A 432 11.44 29.09 -10.44
N LEU A 433 12.13 29.10 -11.58
CA LEU A 433 12.46 27.90 -12.35
C LEU A 433 13.51 27.02 -11.64
N ASP A 434 14.51 27.59 -10.99
CA ASP A 434 15.54 26.85 -10.24
C ASP A 434 14.95 26.25 -8.95
N HIS A 435 14.00 26.94 -8.32
CA HIS A 435 13.24 26.38 -7.20
C HIS A 435 12.39 25.16 -7.62
N LEU A 436 11.69 25.25 -8.76
CA LEU A 436 10.93 24.13 -9.31
C LEU A 436 11.84 22.96 -9.73
N LEU A 437 13.01 23.24 -10.29
CA LEU A 437 13.98 22.22 -10.64
C LEU A 437 14.59 21.56 -9.39
N GLY A 438 14.81 22.32 -8.32
CA GLY A 438 15.20 21.80 -7.01
C GLY A 438 14.13 20.90 -6.38
N GLU A 439 12.86 21.30 -6.40
CA GLU A 439 11.74 20.45 -5.99
C GLU A 439 11.63 19.17 -6.84
N LEU A 440 11.97 19.26 -8.12
CA LEU A 440 12.01 18.13 -9.05
C LEU A 440 13.33 17.34 -8.97
N ALA A 441 14.28 17.71 -8.10
CA ALA A 441 15.63 17.13 -7.99
C ALA A 441 16.35 17.01 -9.34
N ILE A 442 16.37 18.09 -10.12
CA ILE A 442 17.06 18.18 -11.41
C ILE A 442 18.19 19.21 -11.29
N ASP A 443 19.42 18.70 -11.15
CA ASP A 443 20.61 19.55 -11.15
C ASP A 443 21.03 19.83 -12.60
N ILE A 444 20.97 21.10 -13.01
CA ILE A 444 21.47 21.54 -14.30
C ILE A 444 22.98 21.79 -14.16
N PRO A 445 23.85 21.05 -14.86
CA PRO A 445 25.28 21.33 -14.83
C PRO A 445 25.59 22.65 -15.55
N GLY A 446 26.22 23.60 -14.85
CA GLY A 446 26.84 24.80 -15.43
C GLY A 446 26.12 26.13 -15.11
N ASN A 447 26.21 26.58 -13.86
CA ASN A 447 25.91 27.97 -13.48
C ASN A 447 27.12 28.73 -12.89
N ASP A 448 28.31 28.12 -12.82
CA ASP A 448 29.41 28.67 -12.01
C ASP A 448 30.43 29.55 -12.77
N ASP A 449 30.40 29.62 -14.11
CA ASP A 449 31.38 30.42 -14.88
C ASP A 449 30.70 31.56 -15.68
N PRO A 450 30.79 32.83 -15.22
CA PRO A 450 30.16 33.98 -15.90
C PRO A 450 30.97 34.51 -17.10
N THR A 451 31.95 33.76 -17.61
CA THR A 451 32.76 34.22 -18.73
C THR A 451 32.83 33.17 -19.83
N THR A 452 32.34 33.57 -21.02
CA THR A 452 32.58 32.97 -22.34
C THR A 452 31.57 31.91 -22.81
N SER A 453 30.44 32.35 -23.39
CA SER A 453 29.91 31.95 -24.71
C SER A 453 28.43 32.34 -24.86
N THR A 454 27.98 32.55 -26.09
CA THR A 454 26.66 33.05 -26.49
C THR A 454 25.49 32.42 -25.71
N ASN A 455 24.69 33.27 -25.04
CA ASN A 455 23.50 32.91 -24.24
C ASN A 455 22.54 31.91 -24.92
N ALA A 456 22.49 31.88 -26.26
CA ALA A 456 21.65 30.96 -27.03
C ALA A 456 22.14 29.49 -26.99
N GLY A 457 23.45 29.25 -27.01
CA GLY A 457 24.02 27.89 -27.02
C GLY A 457 23.86 27.18 -25.68
N VAL A 458 24.05 27.93 -24.58
CA VAL A 458 23.85 27.43 -23.21
C VAL A 458 22.37 27.14 -22.94
N ALA A 459 21.46 28.02 -23.39
CA ALA A 459 20.02 27.79 -23.27
C ALA A 459 19.56 26.53 -24.05
N GLN A 460 20.12 26.31 -25.24
CA GLN A 460 19.81 25.12 -26.04
C GLN A 460 20.36 23.83 -25.42
N ALA A 461 21.56 23.87 -24.84
CA ALA A 461 22.13 22.73 -24.11
C ALA A 461 21.31 22.37 -22.85
N LYS A 462 20.87 23.40 -22.08
CA LYS A 462 19.97 23.22 -20.93
C LYS A 462 18.61 22.62 -21.34
N ALA A 463 18.02 23.10 -22.43
CA ALA A 463 16.77 22.57 -22.97
C ALA A 463 16.89 21.10 -23.41
N LEU A 464 18.00 20.73 -24.06
CA LEU A 464 18.27 19.34 -24.45
C LEU A 464 18.43 18.43 -23.23
N TYR A 465 19.15 18.87 -22.20
CA TYR A 465 19.31 18.12 -20.96
C TYR A 465 17.97 17.90 -20.23
N LEU A 466 17.15 18.94 -20.10
CA LEU A 466 15.81 18.82 -19.53
C LEU A 466 14.90 17.91 -20.35
N SER A 467 14.96 18.00 -21.68
CA SER A 467 14.19 17.10 -22.55
C SER A 467 14.60 15.63 -22.40
N LYS A 468 15.90 15.37 -22.21
CA LYS A 468 16.45 14.04 -21.94
C LYS A 468 15.93 13.51 -20.60
N ILE A 469 16.01 14.30 -19.53
CA ILE A 469 15.50 13.90 -18.21
C ILE A 469 13.98 13.66 -18.25
N LEU A 470 13.22 14.52 -18.93
CA LEU A 470 11.79 14.32 -19.09
C LEU A 470 11.49 13.02 -19.85
N SER A 471 12.22 12.73 -20.93
CA SER A 471 12.07 11.47 -21.67
C SER A 471 12.43 10.24 -20.83
N GLU A 472 13.44 10.35 -19.97
CA GLU A 472 13.85 9.26 -19.08
C GLU A 472 12.81 9.03 -17.98
N ARG A 473 12.28 10.10 -17.38
CA ARG A 473 11.23 10.02 -16.35
C ARG A 473 9.91 9.53 -16.92
N THR A 474 9.51 9.96 -18.12
CA THR A 474 8.29 9.46 -18.76
C THR A 474 8.42 7.99 -19.15
N ARG A 475 9.60 7.56 -19.62
CA ARG A 475 9.89 6.14 -19.84
C ARG A 475 9.82 5.34 -18.53
N LYS A 476 10.51 5.77 -17.48
CA LYS A 476 10.44 5.12 -16.15
C LYS A 476 9.02 5.05 -15.62
N ALA A 477 8.22 6.11 -15.78
CA ALA A 477 6.81 6.10 -15.38
C ALA A 477 5.96 5.12 -16.21
N ALA A 478 6.26 4.96 -17.51
CA ALA A 478 5.59 3.97 -18.35
C ALA A 478 5.98 2.54 -17.97
N ASP A 479 7.26 2.32 -17.63
CA ASP A 479 7.76 1.02 -17.17
C ASP A 479 7.15 0.66 -15.81
N PHE A 480 7.16 1.58 -14.84
CA PHE A 480 6.46 1.38 -13.55
C PHE A 480 4.97 1.05 -13.72
N LYS A 481 4.27 1.71 -14.66
CA LYS A 481 2.87 1.38 -14.94
C LYS A 481 2.71 -0.04 -15.48
N ARG A 482 3.64 -0.48 -16.35
CA ARG A 482 3.63 -1.84 -16.88
C ARG A 482 3.93 -2.87 -15.79
N ASP A 483 4.90 -2.59 -14.93
CA ASP A 483 5.30 -3.48 -13.84
C ASP A 483 4.16 -3.62 -12.83
N VAL A 484 3.57 -2.50 -12.38
CA VAL A 484 2.41 -2.51 -11.48
C VAL A 484 1.21 -3.23 -12.11
N GLN A 485 0.96 -3.02 -13.42
CA GLN A 485 -0.11 -3.72 -14.12
C GLN A 485 0.16 -5.23 -14.20
N SER A 486 1.41 -5.64 -14.48
CA SER A 486 1.81 -7.04 -14.56
C SER A 486 1.73 -7.73 -13.19
N GLU A 487 2.14 -7.05 -12.12
CA GLU A 487 2.02 -7.55 -10.74
C GLU A 487 0.56 -7.68 -10.33
N PHE A 488 -0.27 -6.69 -10.67
CA PHE A 488 -1.71 -6.74 -10.44
C PHE A 488 -2.37 -7.89 -11.20
N GLU A 489 -2.04 -8.07 -12.48
CA GLU A 489 -2.55 -9.19 -13.29
C GLU A 489 -2.08 -10.54 -12.74
N GLY A 490 -0.82 -10.66 -12.34
CA GLY A 490 -0.26 -11.87 -11.74
C GLY A 490 -0.97 -12.25 -10.44
N THR A 491 -1.15 -11.30 -9.53
CA THR A 491 -1.85 -11.51 -8.25
C THR A 491 -3.34 -11.77 -8.45
N ALA A 492 -4.01 -11.07 -9.36
CA ALA A 492 -5.41 -11.33 -9.69
C ALA A 492 -5.59 -12.74 -10.27
N MET A 493 -4.69 -13.18 -11.15
CA MET A 493 -4.71 -14.54 -11.69
C MET A 493 -4.51 -15.59 -10.60
N SER A 494 -3.57 -15.40 -9.68
CA SER A 494 -3.35 -16.36 -8.58
C SER A 494 -4.57 -16.47 -7.68
N TYR A 495 -5.20 -15.35 -7.31
CA TYR A 495 -6.45 -15.39 -6.53
C TYR A 495 -7.59 -16.07 -7.28
N LEU A 496 -7.72 -15.85 -8.58
CA LEU A 496 -8.74 -16.52 -9.40
C LEU A 496 -8.47 -18.01 -9.53
N THR A 497 -7.21 -18.43 -9.66
CA THR A 497 -6.86 -19.86 -9.67
C THR A 497 -7.13 -20.51 -8.32
N ASP A 498 -6.79 -19.84 -7.22
CA ASP A 498 -7.04 -20.35 -5.87
C ASP A 498 -8.54 -20.41 -5.54
N ALA A 499 -9.31 -19.40 -5.98
CA ALA A 499 -10.77 -19.43 -5.86
C ALA A 499 -11.36 -20.57 -6.70
N ARG A 500 -10.82 -20.84 -7.90
CA ARG A 500 -11.26 -21.96 -8.73
C ARG A 500 -10.94 -23.30 -8.08
N THR A 501 -9.75 -23.49 -7.51
CA THR A 501 -9.40 -24.73 -6.83
C THR A 501 -10.23 -24.92 -5.55
N ALA A 502 -10.47 -23.85 -4.78
CA ALA A 502 -11.37 -23.89 -3.64
C ALA A 502 -12.80 -24.28 -4.04
N LEU A 503 -13.34 -23.69 -5.12
CA LEU A 503 -14.65 -24.07 -5.66
C LEU A 503 -14.68 -25.51 -6.17
N GLN A 504 -13.60 -26.01 -6.76
CA GLN A 504 -13.47 -27.41 -7.14
C GLN A 504 -13.49 -28.32 -5.90
N LEU A 505 -12.73 -27.99 -4.86
CA LEU A 505 -12.73 -28.76 -3.61
C LEU A 505 -14.10 -28.76 -2.93
N VAL A 506 -14.79 -27.62 -2.89
CA VAL A 506 -16.16 -27.54 -2.35
C VAL A 506 -17.11 -28.36 -3.20
N ARG A 507 -17.02 -28.27 -4.53
CA ARG A 507 -17.82 -29.08 -5.44
C ARG A 507 -17.56 -30.57 -5.21
N ASP A 508 -16.31 -30.99 -5.11
CA ASP A 508 -15.93 -32.39 -4.94
C ASP A 508 -16.35 -32.90 -3.56
N SER A 509 -16.26 -32.07 -2.52
CA SER A 509 -16.79 -32.37 -1.18
C SER A 509 -18.32 -32.53 -1.20
N VAL A 510 -19.03 -31.62 -1.88
CA VAL A 510 -20.49 -31.70 -2.02
C VAL A 510 -20.91 -32.90 -2.86
N LEU A 511 -20.16 -33.24 -3.91
CA LEU A 511 -20.41 -34.44 -4.70
C LEU A 511 -20.12 -35.71 -3.90
N ALA A 512 -19.08 -35.74 -3.07
CA ALA A 512 -18.74 -36.88 -2.21
C ALA A 512 -19.79 -37.12 -1.10
N GLU A 513 -20.37 -36.07 -0.53
CA GLU A 513 -21.43 -36.17 0.48
C GLU A 513 -22.83 -36.36 -0.13
N SER A 514 -22.97 -36.16 -1.44
CA SER A 514 -24.22 -36.34 -2.15
C SER A 514 -24.49 -37.82 -2.45
N PRO A 515 -25.73 -38.32 -2.26
CA PRO A 515 -26.11 -39.67 -2.69
C PRO A 515 -26.07 -39.86 -4.22
N TYR A 516 -25.72 -38.82 -4.97
CA TYR A 516 -25.49 -38.82 -6.42
C TYR A 516 -23.99 -38.76 -6.78
N ALA A 517 -23.09 -39.09 -5.84
CA ALA A 517 -21.63 -39.08 -6.06
C ALA A 517 -21.21 -39.88 -7.30
N GLU A 518 -21.88 -41.01 -7.54
CA GLU A 518 -21.71 -41.85 -8.72
C GLU A 518 -22.87 -41.58 -9.68
N VAL A 519 -22.68 -40.60 -10.58
CA VAL A 519 -23.64 -40.32 -11.66
C VAL A 519 -23.49 -41.41 -12.72
N HIS A 520 -24.19 -42.53 -12.55
CA HIS A 520 -24.37 -43.48 -13.63
C HIS A 520 -25.29 -42.88 -14.69
N LEU A 521 -24.88 -42.98 -15.95
CA LEU A 521 -25.77 -42.61 -17.05
C LEU A 521 -26.91 -43.63 -17.09
N VAL A 522 -28.11 -43.18 -17.48
CA VAL A 522 -29.30 -44.05 -17.60
C VAL A 522 -29.04 -45.25 -18.53
N ASP A 523 -28.05 -45.14 -19.42
CA ASP A 523 -27.59 -46.21 -20.30
C ASP A 523 -26.11 -46.57 -20.01
N PRO A 524 -25.84 -47.77 -19.44
CA PRO A 524 -24.49 -48.27 -19.18
C PRO A 524 -23.63 -48.42 -20.45
N GLY A 525 -24.25 -48.59 -21.62
CA GLY A 525 -23.54 -48.67 -22.89
C GLY A 525 -22.88 -47.34 -23.27
N ILE A 526 -23.55 -46.22 -23.00
CA ILE A 526 -23.02 -44.87 -23.26
C ILE A 526 -21.89 -44.55 -22.28
N GLU A 527 -22.00 -44.96 -21.02
CA GLU A 527 -20.94 -44.81 -20.01
C GLU A 527 -19.67 -45.55 -20.43
N SER A 528 -19.80 -46.79 -20.92
CA SER A 528 -18.67 -47.54 -21.47
C SER A 528 -18.03 -46.86 -22.69
N SER A 529 -18.84 -46.26 -23.57
CA SER A 529 -18.38 -45.51 -24.74
C SER A 529 -17.64 -44.22 -24.35
N ILE A 530 -18.10 -43.53 -23.31
CA ILE A 530 -17.43 -42.34 -22.76
C ILE A 530 -16.09 -42.70 -22.14
N ILE A 531 -16.00 -43.82 -21.42
CA ILE A 531 -14.73 -44.30 -20.86
C ILE A 531 -13.73 -44.62 -22.00
N VAL A 532 -14.19 -45.29 -23.06
CA VAL A 532 -13.35 -45.57 -24.24
C VAL A 532 -12.92 -44.27 -24.93
N MET A 533 -13.83 -43.31 -25.13
CA MET A 533 -13.48 -42.01 -25.69
C MET A 533 -12.50 -41.23 -24.82
N ALA A 534 -12.64 -41.26 -23.49
CA ALA A 534 -11.70 -40.62 -22.57
C ALA A 534 -10.28 -41.23 -22.70
N GLN A 535 -10.21 -42.55 -22.86
CA GLN A 535 -8.95 -43.25 -23.07
C GLN A 535 -8.34 -42.94 -24.45
N GLU A 536 -9.17 -42.83 -25.50
CA GLU A 536 -8.72 -42.40 -26.83
C GLU A 536 -8.23 -40.96 -26.84
N VAL A 537 -8.93 -40.03 -26.16
CA VAL A 537 -8.51 -38.64 -26.00
C VAL A 537 -7.17 -38.56 -25.26
N GLN A 538 -6.97 -39.35 -24.20
CA GLN A 538 -5.70 -39.39 -23.49
C GLN A 538 -4.57 -39.93 -24.38
N ASN A 539 -4.85 -40.91 -25.24
CA ASN A 539 -3.88 -41.43 -26.21
C ASN A 539 -3.58 -40.40 -27.32
N VAL A 540 -4.57 -39.63 -27.77
CA VAL A 540 -4.35 -38.53 -28.72
C VAL A 540 -3.54 -37.41 -28.08
N SER A 541 -3.82 -37.06 -26.81
CA SER A 541 -3.09 -36.05 -26.06
C SER A 541 -1.62 -36.44 -25.88
N SER A 542 -1.34 -37.69 -25.48
CA SER A 542 0.05 -38.16 -25.34
C SER A 542 0.79 -38.14 -26.68
N ARG A 543 0.12 -38.52 -27.78
CA ARG A 543 0.69 -38.41 -29.13
C ARG A 543 0.93 -36.96 -29.54
N LEU A 544 0.05 -36.04 -29.18
CA LEU A 544 0.22 -34.61 -29.43
C LEU A 544 1.41 -34.07 -28.67
N GLU A 545 1.56 -34.37 -27.38
CA GLU A 545 2.74 -33.96 -26.61
C GLU A 545 4.04 -34.53 -27.19
N THR A 546 3.98 -35.76 -27.72
CA THR A 546 5.15 -36.38 -28.36
C THR A 546 5.50 -35.61 -29.64
N ALA A 547 4.50 -35.28 -30.46
CA ALA A 547 4.67 -34.46 -31.66
C ALA A 547 5.12 -33.01 -31.33
N GLU A 548 4.64 -32.43 -30.24
CA GLU A 548 5.09 -31.11 -29.76
C GLU A 548 6.55 -31.15 -29.31
N ARG A 549 6.98 -32.20 -28.60
CA ARG A 549 8.40 -32.40 -28.26
C ARG A 549 9.27 -32.58 -29.50
N GLU A 550 8.79 -33.34 -30.49
CA GLU A 550 9.50 -33.54 -31.76
C GLU A 550 9.60 -32.24 -32.57
N THR A 551 8.51 -31.48 -32.67
CA THR A 551 8.50 -30.18 -33.37
C THR A 551 9.35 -29.13 -32.64
N ALA A 552 9.37 -29.13 -31.31
CA ALA A 552 10.27 -28.29 -30.52
C ALA A 552 11.75 -28.69 -30.71
N ALA A 553 12.05 -29.99 -30.82
CA ALA A 553 13.39 -30.46 -31.14
C ALA A 553 13.81 -30.02 -32.56
N LEU A 554 12.93 -30.14 -33.54
CA LEU A 554 13.17 -29.69 -34.92
C LEU A 554 13.33 -28.16 -34.99
N ALA A 555 12.55 -27.40 -34.21
CA ALA A 555 12.69 -25.95 -34.12
C ALA A 555 14.07 -25.55 -33.56
N ARG A 556 14.55 -26.23 -32.51
CA ARG A 556 15.91 -26.01 -31.97
C ARG A 556 17.00 -26.33 -32.98
N VAL A 557 16.86 -27.41 -33.75
CA VAL A 557 17.80 -27.72 -34.85
C VAL A 557 17.77 -26.63 -35.90
N ARG A 558 16.58 -26.13 -36.28
CA ARG A 558 16.45 -25.03 -37.24
C ARG A 558 17.06 -23.74 -36.71
N ASP A 559 16.88 -23.42 -35.44
CA ASP A 559 17.45 -22.22 -34.84
C ASP A 559 18.98 -22.34 -34.67
N ALA A 560 19.51 -23.53 -34.37
CA ALA A 560 20.95 -23.80 -34.44
C ALA A 560 21.52 -23.62 -35.86
N THR A 561 20.81 -24.08 -36.90
CA THR A 561 21.25 -23.82 -38.30
C THR A 561 21.14 -22.34 -38.67
N LYS A 562 20.16 -21.61 -38.12
CA LYS A 562 20.07 -20.15 -38.31
C LYS A 562 21.20 -19.43 -37.58
N GLU A 563 21.58 -19.84 -36.38
CA GLU A 563 22.74 -19.30 -35.66
C GLU A 563 24.06 -19.63 -36.36
N GLU A 564 24.19 -20.81 -36.97
CA GLU A 564 25.34 -21.15 -37.83
C GLU A 564 25.39 -20.25 -39.07
N ILE A 565 24.25 -19.97 -39.70
CA ILE A 565 24.18 -19.04 -40.84
C ILE A 565 24.48 -17.60 -40.37
N LEU A 566 23.90 -17.15 -39.26
CA LEU A 566 24.15 -15.82 -38.70
C LEU A 566 25.60 -15.65 -38.24
N SER A 567 26.26 -16.68 -37.74
CA SER A 567 27.69 -16.62 -37.40
C SER A 567 28.59 -16.63 -38.64
N ARG A 568 28.23 -17.35 -39.70
CA ARG A 568 28.99 -17.36 -40.97
C ARG A 568 28.85 -16.08 -41.78
N TRP A 569 27.73 -15.36 -41.64
CA TRP A 569 27.42 -14.17 -42.45
C TRP A 569 27.33 -12.87 -41.65
N GLY A 570 27.13 -12.92 -40.33
CA GLY A 570 27.00 -11.75 -39.45
C GLY A 570 28.31 -11.11 -39.03
N THR A 571 29.48 -11.69 -39.34
CA THR A 571 30.81 -11.12 -39.04
C THR A 571 31.31 -10.14 -40.11
N ARG A 572 30.47 -9.72 -41.05
CA ARG A 572 30.79 -8.65 -42.01
C ARG A 572 29.81 -7.49 -41.87
N VAL A 573 29.96 -6.73 -40.80
CA VAL A 573 29.62 -5.30 -40.74
C VAL A 573 30.74 -4.59 -39.99
#